data_AF-A0A5J4WDY0-F1
#
_entry.id   AF-A0A5J4WDY0-F1
#
_cell.length_a   1.000
_cell.length_b   1.000
_cell.length_c   1.000
_cell.angle_alpha   90.00
_cell.angle_beta   90.00
_cell.angle_gamma   90.00
#
_symmetry.space_group_name_H-M   'P 1'
#
loop_
_entity.id
_entity.type
_entity.pdbx_description
1 polymer ?
#
loop_
_entity_poly.entity_id
_entity_poly.type
_entity_poly.pdbx_seq_one_letter_code
_entity_poly.pdbx_strand_id
1 'polypeptide(L)'
;MQIVNAIAKEMNSKIQNNSGQGDCFFRALSYGYYYCESRHNELRQQACDFLQDVQNEECFQELFVSSREGFFVTANRVLNSMNKTSTILQKEREESCQGYINRMRNPTVWADGPILLAAAKAID
;
A
#
# COMPACT_ATOMS: atom_id res chain seq x y z
N MET A 1 7.80 16.01 -17.76
CA MET A 1 7.84 16.82 -16.51
C MET A 1 7.02 18.10 -16.56
N GLN A 2 6.82 18.73 -17.74
CA GLN A 2 6.06 19.99 -17.86
C GLN A 2 4.60 19.89 -17.39
N ILE A 3 3.93 18.76 -17.63
CA ILE A 3 2.52 18.54 -17.25
C ILE A 3 2.35 18.48 -15.72
N VAL A 4 3.20 17.73 -15.00
CA VAL A 4 3.07 17.58 -13.54
C VAL A 4 3.33 18.92 -12.83
N ASN A 5 4.27 19.72 -13.32
CA ASN A 5 4.52 21.07 -12.80
C ASN A 5 3.34 22.02 -13.06
N ALA A 6 2.66 21.88 -14.21
CA ALA A 6 1.47 22.66 -14.50
C ALA A 6 0.32 22.32 -13.56
N ILE A 7 0.07 21.02 -13.32
CA ILE A 7 -0.94 20.54 -12.36
C ILE A 7 -0.63 21.04 -10.95
N ALA A 8 0.62 20.89 -10.49
CA ALA A 8 1.01 21.39 -9.17
C ALA A 8 0.75 22.90 -9.03
N LYS A 9 1.09 23.69 -10.06
CA LYS A 9 0.85 25.13 -10.08
C LYS A 9 -0.64 25.48 -10.05
N GLU A 10 -1.48 24.78 -10.81
CA GLU A 10 -2.93 24.95 -10.80
C GLU A 10 -3.52 24.65 -9.42
N MET A 11 -2.98 23.66 -8.72
CA MET A 11 -3.37 23.28 -7.35
C MET A 11 -2.70 24.12 -6.25
N ASN A 12 -2.03 25.24 -6.59
CA ASN A 12 -1.23 26.05 -5.66
C ASN A 12 -0.26 25.22 -4.79
N SER A 13 0.30 24.18 -5.39
CA SER A 13 1.16 23.18 -4.76
C SER A 13 2.53 23.17 -5.43
N LYS A 14 3.52 22.58 -4.75
CA LYS A 14 4.89 22.44 -5.26
C LYS A 14 5.31 20.98 -5.26
N ILE A 15 5.95 20.54 -6.34
CA ILE A 15 6.61 19.23 -6.36
C ILE A 15 7.87 19.30 -5.50
N GLN A 16 7.92 18.45 -4.49
CA GLN A 16 9.11 18.23 -3.67
C GLN A 16 9.73 16.90 -4.06
N ASN A 17 10.98 16.91 -4.50
CA ASN A 17 11.74 15.69 -4.74
C ASN A 17 12.16 15.11 -3.39
N ASN A 18 12.14 13.77 -3.30
CA ASN A 18 12.75 13.03 -2.21
C ASN A 18 13.89 12.14 -2.72
N SER A 19 14.63 11.50 -1.80
CA SER A 19 15.59 10.47 -2.21
C SER A 19 14.81 9.25 -2.75
N GLY A 20 14.73 9.14 -4.08
CA GLY A 20 13.90 8.17 -4.82
C GLY A 20 14.35 6.71 -4.73
N GLN A 21 14.60 6.19 -3.52
CA GLN A 21 14.86 4.78 -3.27
C GLN A 21 13.57 4.03 -2.90
N GLY A 22 13.67 2.79 -2.39
CA GLY A 22 12.49 1.99 -2.07
C GLY A 22 11.62 2.49 -0.93
N ASP A 23 12.06 3.51 -0.21
CA ASP A 23 11.32 4.22 0.83
C ASP A 23 10.67 5.51 0.34
N CYS A 24 10.73 5.82 -0.96
CA CYS A 24 10.25 7.09 -1.52
C CYS A 24 8.78 7.40 -1.18
N PHE A 25 7.90 6.40 -1.16
CA PHE A 25 6.51 6.58 -0.74
C PHE A 25 6.41 7.09 0.71
N PHE A 26 7.07 6.41 1.64
CA PHE A 26 7.04 6.79 3.06
C PHE A 26 7.81 8.07 3.34
N ARG A 27 8.84 8.40 2.55
CA ARG A 27 9.50 9.72 2.60
C ARG A 27 8.58 10.83 2.16
N ALA A 28 7.81 10.62 1.08
CA ALA A 28 6.81 11.56 0.62
C ALA A 28 5.71 11.76 1.68
N LEU A 29 5.21 10.68 2.30
CA LEU A 29 4.26 10.77 3.41
C LEU A 29 4.86 11.51 4.61
N SER A 30 6.06 11.16 5.03
CA SER A 30 6.75 11.83 6.14
C SER A 30 6.88 13.33 5.89
N TYR A 31 7.23 13.73 4.67
CA TYR A 31 7.30 15.15 4.32
C TYR A 31 5.93 15.81 4.30
N GLY A 32 4.90 15.12 3.82
CA GLY A 32 3.52 15.62 3.79
C GLY A 32 2.93 15.88 5.18
N TYR A 33 3.23 15.01 6.16
CA TYR A 33 2.70 15.12 7.53
C TYR A 33 3.60 15.92 8.48
N TYR A 34 4.92 15.74 8.37
CA TYR A 34 5.88 16.25 9.36
C TYR A 34 6.88 17.24 8.79
N TYR A 35 6.77 17.64 7.52
CA TYR A 35 7.70 18.53 6.83
C TYR A 35 9.17 18.08 6.88
N CYS A 36 9.41 16.78 7.04
CA CYS A 36 10.73 16.17 7.00
C CYS A 36 10.65 14.73 6.50
N GLU A 37 11.72 14.20 5.91
CA GLU A 37 11.73 12.79 5.45
C GLU A 37 12.06 11.80 6.56
N SER A 38 12.58 12.27 7.71
CA SER A 38 13.24 11.42 8.73
C SER A 38 12.35 10.39 9.41
N ARG A 39 11.02 10.56 9.37
CA ARG A 39 10.05 9.65 10.01
C ARG A 39 9.54 8.55 9.08
N HIS A 40 10.08 8.44 7.87
CA HIS A 40 9.63 7.45 6.88
C HIS A 40 9.66 6.00 7.40
N ASN A 41 10.67 5.63 8.19
CA ASN A 41 10.76 4.29 8.77
C ASN A 41 9.68 4.05 9.83
N GLU A 42 9.41 5.04 10.67
CA GLU A 42 8.37 4.96 11.68
C GLU A 42 6.99 4.77 11.04
N LEU A 43 6.68 5.60 10.03
CA LEU A 43 5.42 5.50 9.28
C LEU A 43 5.26 4.13 8.59
N ARG A 44 6.36 3.58 8.07
CA ARG A 44 6.35 2.23 7.48
C ARG A 44 6.04 1.16 8.52
N GLN A 45 6.64 1.25 9.71
CA GLN A 45 6.36 0.28 10.78
C GLN A 45 4.91 0.40 11.24
N GLN A 46 4.39 1.61 11.47
CA GLN A 46 2.99 1.83 11.83
C GLN A 46 2.02 1.23 10.80
N ALA A 47 2.28 1.40 9.51
CA ALA A 47 1.47 0.79 8.45
C ALA A 47 1.57 -0.75 8.46
N CYS A 48 2.75 -1.32 8.73
CA CYS A 48 2.92 -2.77 8.85
C CYS A 48 2.25 -3.34 10.11
N ASP A 49 2.29 -2.60 11.23
CA ASP A 49 1.65 -2.96 12.48
C ASP A 49 0.13 -2.94 12.32
N PHE A 50 -0.41 -1.89 11.69
CA PHE A 50 -1.83 -1.85 11.33
C PHE A 50 -2.23 -3.07 10.49
N LEU A 51 -1.47 -3.41 9.44
CA LEU A 51 -1.73 -4.61 8.64
C LEU A 51 -1.68 -5.90 9.46
N GLN A 52 -0.74 -6.01 10.40
CA GLN A 52 -0.62 -7.16 11.28
C GLN A 52 -1.86 -7.29 12.17
N ASP A 53 -2.39 -6.19 12.68
CA ASP A 53 -3.58 -6.18 13.55
C ASP A 53 -4.85 -6.57 12.80
N VAL A 54 -4.97 -6.14 11.53
CA VAL A 54 -6.17 -6.37 10.70
C VAL A 54 -6.03 -7.56 9.73
N GLN A 55 -4.93 -8.31 9.76
CA GLN A 55 -4.65 -9.38 8.77
C GLN A 55 -5.69 -10.50 8.72
N ASN A 56 -6.48 -10.64 9.79
CA ASN A 56 -7.55 -11.63 9.90
C ASN A 56 -8.92 -11.08 9.48
N GLU A 57 -9.02 -9.80 9.14
CA GLU A 57 -10.23 -9.20 8.60
C GLU A 57 -10.44 -9.62 7.14
N GLU A 58 -11.68 -9.93 6.79
CA GLU A 58 -12.05 -10.39 5.45
C GLU A 58 -11.54 -9.45 4.36
N CYS A 59 -11.69 -8.13 4.54
CA CYS A 59 -11.29 -7.12 3.57
C CYS A 59 -9.78 -7.11 3.22
N PHE A 60 -8.92 -7.66 4.09
CA PHE A 60 -7.48 -7.78 3.85
C PHE A 60 -7.07 -9.18 3.44
N GLN A 61 -7.71 -10.23 3.96
CA GLN A 61 -7.44 -11.61 3.54
C GLN A 61 -7.67 -11.82 2.04
N GLU A 62 -8.67 -11.15 1.47
CA GLU A 62 -8.98 -11.23 0.04
C GLU A 62 -7.88 -10.69 -0.89
N LEU A 63 -6.92 -9.93 -0.36
CA LEU A 63 -5.83 -9.34 -1.15
C LEU A 63 -4.65 -10.32 -1.35
N PHE A 64 -4.65 -11.46 -0.66
CA PHE A 64 -3.56 -12.43 -0.63
C PHE A 64 -4.04 -13.83 -1.03
N VAL A 65 -3.26 -14.52 -1.85
CA VAL A 65 -3.52 -15.89 -2.30
C VAL A 65 -2.53 -16.80 -1.59
N SER A 66 -3.01 -17.55 -0.58
CA SER A 66 -2.21 -18.64 -0.03
C SER A 66 -2.03 -19.71 -1.11
N SER A 67 -0.80 -20.19 -1.31
CA SER A 67 -0.41 -21.09 -2.41
C SER A 67 -1.04 -22.51 -2.35
N ARG A 68 -2.02 -22.74 -1.48
CA ARG A 68 -2.82 -23.99 -1.42
C ARG A 68 -4.34 -23.78 -1.37
N GLU A 69 -4.85 -22.68 -0.79
CA GLU A 69 -6.30 -22.44 -0.69
C GLU A 69 -6.83 -21.47 -1.75
N GLY A 70 -5.95 -20.67 -2.36
CA GLY A 70 -6.29 -19.71 -3.39
C GLY A 70 -7.03 -20.29 -4.59
N PHE A 71 -6.70 -21.52 -4.98
CA PHE A 71 -7.28 -22.15 -6.17
C PHE A 71 -8.80 -22.37 -6.05
N PHE A 72 -9.32 -22.62 -4.85
CA PHE A 72 -10.75 -22.87 -4.61
C PHE A 72 -11.56 -21.57 -4.42
N VAL A 73 -10.94 -20.53 -3.85
CA VAL A 73 -11.57 -19.22 -3.64
C VAL A 73 -11.73 -18.48 -4.96
N THR A 74 -10.72 -18.51 -5.84
CA THR A 74 -10.78 -17.88 -7.16
C THR A 74 -11.86 -18.50 -8.04
N ALA A 75 -12.04 -19.84 -8.00
CA ALA A 75 -13.08 -20.53 -8.76
C ALA A 75 -14.51 -20.13 -8.35
N ASN A 76 -14.76 -19.95 -7.05
CA ASN A 76 -16.08 -19.52 -6.54
C ASN A 76 -16.32 -18.01 -6.69
N ARG A 77 -15.26 -17.17 -6.74
CA ARG A 77 -15.39 -15.71 -6.92
C ARG A 77 -15.62 -15.26 -8.35
N VAL A 78 -15.05 -15.94 -9.35
CA VAL A 78 -15.33 -15.63 -10.76
C VAL A 78 -16.84 -15.74 -11.06
N LEU A 79 -17.53 -16.67 -10.40
CA LEU A 79 -18.99 -16.82 -10.49
C LEU A 79 -19.77 -15.67 -9.83
N ASN A 80 -19.23 -15.03 -8.79
CA ASN A 80 -19.93 -14.02 -7.99
C ASN A 80 -19.56 -12.55 -8.32
N SER A 81 -18.50 -12.29 -9.09
CA SER A 81 -17.96 -10.92 -9.28
C SER A 81 -18.63 -10.05 -10.36
N MET A 82 -19.84 -10.36 -10.82
CA MET A 82 -20.55 -9.49 -11.76
C MET A 82 -21.07 -8.17 -11.16
N ASN A 83 -20.92 -7.90 -9.86
CA ASN A 83 -21.41 -6.66 -9.24
C ASN A 83 -20.57 -6.20 -8.03
N LYS A 84 -19.54 -5.36 -8.24
CA LYS A 84 -19.09 -4.23 -7.37
C LYS A 84 -17.60 -3.94 -7.56
N THR A 85 -17.31 -2.75 -8.11
CA THR A 85 -16.21 -1.83 -7.75
C THR A 85 -14.87 -2.42 -7.28
N SER A 86 -14.32 -3.44 -7.93
CA SER A 86 -13.10 -4.14 -7.47
C SER A 86 -11.83 -3.85 -8.29
N THR A 87 -11.88 -2.90 -9.22
CA THR A 87 -10.91 -2.82 -10.33
C THR A 87 -9.52 -2.26 -9.98
N ILE A 88 -9.28 -1.74 -8.77
CA ILE A 88 -7.97 -1.15 -8.40
C ILE A 88 -7.16 -2.06 -7.44
N LEU A 89 -7.79 -3.05 -6.80
CA LEU A 89 -7.13 -3.89 -5.77
C LEU A 89 -6.90 -5.35 -6.18
N GLN A 90 -7.48 -5.81 -7.28
CA GLN A 90 -7.45 -7.23 -7.66
C GLN A 90 -6.24 -7.61 -8.54
N LYS A 91 -5.03 -7.43 -8.00
CA LYS A 91 -3.96 -8.36 -8.32
C LYS A 91 -3.63 -9.10 -7.04
N GLU A 92 -4.48 -10.09 -6.76
CA GLU A 92 -4.24 -11.18 -5.83
C GLU A 92 -2.73 -11.50 -5.79
N ARG A 93 -2.10 -11.36 -4.61
CA ARG A 93 -0.66 -11.59 -4.48
C ARG A 93 -0.42 -13.06 -4.17
N GLU A 94 0.47 -13.70 -4.94
CA GLU A 94 0.99 -15.06 -4.67
C GLU A 94 1.96 -15.08 -3.46
N GLU A 95 1.54 -14.47 -2.35
CA GLU A 95 2.24 -14.47 -1.09
C GLU A 95 1.23 -14.43 0.05
N SER A 96 1.56 -15.03 1.21
CA SER A 96 0.70 -14.90 2.38
C SER A 96 0.74 -13.46 2.92
N CYS A 97 -0.33 -13.05 3.59
CA CYS A 97 -0.38 -11.72 4.24
C CYS A 97 0.82 -11.51 5.18
N GLN A 98 1.16 -12.51 6.01
CA GLN A 98 2.32 -12.44 6.88
C GLN A 98 3.65 -12.33 6.09
N GLY A 99 3.77 -13.05 4.97
CA GLY A 99 4.95 -12.95 4.08
C GLY A 99 5.11 -11.55 3.49
N TYR A 100 3.99 -10.97 3.04
CA TYR A 100 3.93 -9.59 2.56
C TYR A 100 4.34 -8.59 3.65
N ILE A 101 3.78 -8.70 4.86
CA ILE A 101 4.11 -7.79 5.98
C ILE A 101 5.60 -7.87 6.30
N ASN A 102 6.15 -9.09 6.42
CA ASN A 102 7.57 -9.29 6.71
C ASN A 102 8.46 -8.65 5.63
N ARG A 103 8.08 -8.77 4.36
CA ARG A 103 8.76 -8.13 3.24
C ARG A 103 8.63 -6.60 3.29
N MET A 104 7.45 -6.08 3.60
CA MET A 104 7.16 -4.64 3.65
C MET A 104 7.85 -3.92 4.81
N ARG A 105 8.19 -4.61 5.90
CA ARG A 105 8.98 -4.03 6.99
C ARG A 105 10.40 -3.64 6.57
N ASN A 106 10.92 -4.19 5.48
CA ASN A 106 12.22 -3.81 4.95
C ASN A 106 12.14 -2.43 4.24
N PRO A 107 12.88 -1.41 4.70
CA PRO A 107 12.80 -0.05 4.16
C PRO A 107 13.27 0.06 2.70
N THR A 108 14.05 -0.88 2.20
CA THR A 108 14.51 -0.86 0.80
C THR A 108 13.45 -1.38 -0.18
N VAL A 109 12.37 -1.97 0.32
CA VAL A 109 11.30 -2.54 -0.51
C VAL A 109 10.29 -1.47 -0.87
N TRP A 110 10.00 -1.35 -2.17
CA TRP A 110 9.04 -0.40 -2.71
C TRP A 110 7.65 -0.66 -2.12
N ALA A 111 7.00 0.40 -1.64
CA ALA A 111 5.63 0.31 -1.15
C ALA A 111 4.66 0.13 -2.32
N ASP A 112 3.83 -0.92 -2.26
CA ASP A 112 2.85 -1.22 -3.30
C ASP A 112 1.61 -1.92 -2.73
N GLY A 113 0.44 -1.72 -3.34
CA GLY A 113 -0.79 -2.44 -2.96
C GLY A 113 -1.27 -2.16 -1.51
N PRO A 114 -1.52 -3.20 -0.68
CA PRO A 114 -2.21 -3.07 0.61
C PRO A 114 -1.57 -2.08 1.60
N ILE A 115 -0.24 -1.97 1.61
CA ILE A 115 0.49 -1.06 2.51
C ILE A 115 0.16 0.41 2.27
N LEU A 116 -0.27 0.79 1.06
CA LEU A 116 -0.65 2.18 0.75
C LEU A 116 -1.94 2.56 1.50
N LEU A 117 -2.92 1.65 1.53
CA LEU A 117 -4.16 1.82 2.28
C LEU A 117 -3.91 1.77 3.79
N ALA A 118 -3.06 0.83 4.22
CA ALA A 118 -2.68 0.73 5.63
C ALA A 118 -2.00 2.00 6.14
N ALA A 119 -1.08 2.59 5.36
CA ALA A 119 -0.46 3.85 5.71
C ALA A 119 -1.49 4.98 5.84
N ALA A 120 -2.50 5.04 4.98
CA ALA A 120 -3.56 6.04 5.11
C ALA A 120 -4.41 5.86 6.38
N LYS A 121 -4.61 4.62 6.85
CA LYS A 121 -5.39 4.31 8.06
C LYS A 121 -4.58 4.37 9.36
N ALA A 122 -3.29 4.10 9.30
CA ALA A 122 -2.42 4.06 10.47
C ALA A 122 -1.95 5.44 10.95
N ILE A 123 -2.08 6.47 10.09
CA ILE A 123 -1.56 7.83 10.31
C ILE A 123 -2.70 8.83 10.63
N ASP A 124 -3.94 8.36 10.73
CA ASP A 124 -5.13 9.15 11.14
C ASP A 124 -5.20 9.32 12.67
#